data_AF-A0A943G4G1-F1
#
_entry.id   AF-A0A943G4G1-F1
#
_cell.length_a   1.000
_cell.length_b   1.000
_cell.length_c   1.000
_cell.angle_alpha   90.00
_cell.angle_beta   90.00
_cell.angle_gamma   90.00
#
_symmetry.space_group_name_H-M   'P 1'
#
loop_
_entity.id
_entity.type
_entity.pdbx_description
1 polymer ?
#
loop_
_entity_poly.entity_id
_entity_poly.type
_entity_poly.pdbx_seq_one_letter_code
_entity_poly.pdbx_strand_id
1 'polypeptide(L)' 'MEIIKKIALILVIIGAINWLMVGLFELDLVATIFGGSTNILAKIVYVLVGISGLISISFLFDDKK' A
#
# COMPACT_ATOMS: atom_id res chain seq x y z
N MET A 1 -16.08 3.93 11.36
CA MET A 1 -15.40 3.00 10.42
C MET A 1 -15.03 3.65 9.08
N GLU A 2 -15.75 4.67 8.60
CA GLU A 2 -15.44 5.33 7.31
C GLU A 2 -14.02 5.92 7.20
N ILE A 3 -13.47 6.46 8.30
CA ILE A 3 -12.11 7.02 8.31
C ILE A 3 -11.06 5.93 8.06
N ILE A 4 -11.21 4.75 8.70
CA ILE A 4 -10.30 3.62 8.51
C ILE A 4 -10.36 3.12 7.06
N LYS A 5 -11.56 3.04 6.48
CA LYS A 5 -11.74 2.68 5.06
C LYS A 5 -11.00 3.64 4.14
N LYS A 6 -11.15 4.96 4.36
CA LYS A 6 -10.45 5.98 3.57
C LYS A 6 -8.93 5.90 3.72
N ILE A 7 -8.42 5.75 4.93
CA ILE A 7 -6.97 5.62 5.18
C ILE A 7 -6.42 4.36 4.51
N ALA A 8 -7.11 3.22 4.66
CA ALA A 8 -6.71 1.97 4.00
C ALA A 8 -6.69 2.10 2.48
N LEU A 9 -7.72 2.73 1.90
CA LEU A 9 -7.80 2.94 0.44
C LEU A 9 -6.66 3.83 -0.07
N ILE A 10 -6.34 4.92 0.65
CA ILE A 10 -5.22 5.80 0.30
C ILE A 10 -3.90 5.02 0.30
N LEU A 11 -3.66 4.20 1.34
CA LEU A 11 -2.45 3.38 1.42
C LEU A 11 -2.36 2.35 0.29
N VAL A 12 -3.49 1.73 -0.08
CA VAL A 12 -3.55 0.80 -1.23
C VAL A 12 -3.24 1.51 -2.54
N ILE A 13 -3.77 2.71 -2.75
CA ILE A 13 -3.48 3.52 -3.95
C ILE A 13 -1.98 3.85 -4.03
N ILE A 14 -1.37 4.26 -2.92
CA ILE A 14 0.07 4.51 -2.84
C ILE A 14 0.87 3.25 -3.22
N GLY A 15 0.46 2.09 -2.69
CA GLY A 15 1.04 0.80 -3.04
C GLY A 15 0.93 0.47 -4.53
N ALA A 16 -0.26 0.65 -5.11
CA ALA A 16 -0.51 0.38 -6.53
C ALA A 16 0.33 1.28 -7.44
N ILE A 17 0.49 2.57 -7.08
CA ILE A 17 1.36 3.49 -7.82
C ILE A 17 2.83 3.06 -7.72
N ASN A 18 3.31 2.65 -6.53
CA ASN A 18 4.68 2.13 -6.40
C ASN A 18 4.90 0.90 -7.28
N TRP A 19 3.97 -0.05 -7.27
CA TRP A 19 4.06 -1.26 -8.10
C TRP A 19 3.95 -0.96 -9.59
N LEU A 20 3.15 0.02 -10.01
CA LEU A 20 3.10 0.46 -11.40
C LEU A 20 4.47 0.98 -11.86
N MET A 21 5.14 1.77 -11.02
CA MET A 21 6.47 2.30 -11.33
C MET A 21 7.54 1.22 -11.36
N VAL A 22 7.47 0.23 -10.47
CA VAL A 22 8.33 -0.96 -10.52
C VAL A 22 8.10 -1.74 -11.81
N GLY A 23 6.84 -1.91 -12.25
CA GLY A 23 6.54 -2.64 -13.48
C GLY A 23 6.93 -1.92 -14.78
N LEU A 24 6.85 -0.58 -14.81
CA LEU A 24 7.15 0.22 -16.02
C LEU A 24 8.62 0.64 -16.12
N PHE A 25 9.24 0.95 -14.99
CA PHE A 25 10.55 1.61 -14.93
C PHE A 25 11.55 0.88 -14.03
N GLU A 26 11.18 -0.28 -13.47
CA GLU A 26 11.99 -1.02 -12.48
C GLU A 26 12.36 -0.16 -11.26
N LEU A 27 11.60 0.92 -11.03
CA LEU A 27 11.88 1.90 -9.99
C LEU A 27 10.91 1.73 -8.81
N ASP A 28 11.47 1.34 -7.68
CA ASP A 28 10.76 1.29 -6.41
C ASP A 28 10.91 2.63 -5.68
N LEU A 29 9.86 3.45 -5.69
CA LEU A 29 9.85 4.76 -5.02
C LEU A 29 10.05 4.63 -3.52
N VAL A 30 9.38 3.66 -2.90
CA VAL A 30 9.48 3.43 -1.45
C VAL A 30 10.93 3.07 -1.11
N ALA A 31 11.54 2.13 -1.84
CA ALA A 31 12.94 1.80 -1.63
C ALA A 31 13.85 3.02 -1.89
N THR A 32 13.59 3.79 -2.94
CA THR A 32 14.41 4.95 -3.32
C THR A 32 14.39 6.03 -2.24
N ILE A 33 13.22 6.33 -1.67
CA ILE A 33 13.06 7.37 -0.63
C ILE A 33 13.65 6.90 0.71
N PHE A 34 13.46 5.63 1.06
CA PHE A 34 13.87 5.09 2.36
C PHE A 34 15.28 4.45 2.34
N GLY A 35 16.04 4.55 1.26
CA GLY A 35 17.44 4.10 1.21
C GLY A 35 17.61 2.58 1.01
N GLY A 36 16.71 1.95 0.28
CA GLY A 36 16.78 0.56 -0.17
C GLY A 36 15.62 -0.31 0.32
N SER A 37 15.28 -1.36 -0.45
CA SER A 37 14.20 -2.30 -0.14
C SER A 37 14.47 -3.16 1.11
N THR A 38 15.75 -3.27 1.51
CA THR A 38 16.17 -3.97 2.72
C THR A 38 16.04 -3.10 3.98
N ASN A 39 15.88 -1.77 3.84
CA ASN A 39 15.75 -0.86 4.96
C ASN A 39 14.48 -1.15 5.77
N ILE A 40 14.60 -1.09 7.10
CA ILE A 40 13.50 -1.32 8.03
C ILE A 40 12.31 -0.38 7.77
N LEU A 41 12.59 0.87 7.38
CA LEU A 41 11.54 1.86 7.12
C LEU A 41 10.75 1.53 5.85
N ALA A 42 11.42 1.12 4.77
CA ALA A 42 10.78 0.65 3.55
C ALA A 42 9.87 -0.56 3.83
N LYS A 43 10.37 -1.52 4.61
CA LYS A 43 9.62 -2.71 5.03
C LYS A 43 8.36 -2.35 5.82
N ILE A 44 8.44 -1.40 6.74
CA ILE A 44 7.26 -0.92 7.49
C ILE A 44 6.21 -0.38 6.53
N VAL A 45 6.61 0.43 5.54
CA VAL A 45 5.68 0.96 4.53
C VAL A 45 5.03 -0.17 3.73
N TYR A 46 5.80 -1.14 3.24
CA TYR A 46 5.24 -2.28 2.50
C TYR A 46 4.26 -3.11 3.34
N VAL A 47 4.56 -3.32 4.62
CA VAL A 47 3.66 -4.04 5.54
C VAL A 47 2.37 -3.24 5.75
N LEU A 48 2.44 -1.92 5.95
CA LEU A 48 1.25 -1.08 6.12
C LEU A 48 0.38 -1.06 4.86
N VAL A 49 0.99 -0.99 3.68
CA VAL A 49 0.29 -1.10 2.38
C VAL A 49 -0.39 -2.48 2.26
N GLY A 50 0.31 -3.56 2.60
CA GLY A 50 -0.22 -4.92 2.56
C GLY A 50 -1.41 -5.12 3.50
N ILE A 51 -1.29 -4.70 4.77
CA ILE A 51 -2.38 -4.73 5.75
C ILE A 51 -3.59 -3.91 5.25
N SER A 52 -3.33 -2.73 4.68
CA SER A 52 -4.39 -1.89 4.12
C SER A 52 -5.10 -2.56 2.95
N GLY A 53 -4.38 -3.32 2.12
CA GLY A 53 -4.95 -4.17 1.08
C GLY A 53 -5.89 -5.24 1.64
N LEU A 54 -5.45 -5.98 2.66
CA LEU A 54 -6.27 -7.01 3.32
C LEU A 54 -7.55 -6.44 3.96
N ILE A 55 -7.41 -5.29 4.63
CA ILE A 55 -8.53 -4.55 5.20
C ILE A 55 -9.49 -4.09 4.08
N SER A 56 -8.95 -3.57 2.98
CA SER A 56 -9.76 -3.13 1.83
C SER A 56 -10.50 -4.27 1.16
N ILE A 57 -9.90 -5.47 1.07
CA ILE A 57 -10.57 -6.69 0.58
C ILE A 57 -11.76 -7.04 1.47
N SER A 58 -11.58 -6.99 2.79
CA SER A 58 -12.64 -7.30 3.75
C SER A 58 -13.83 -6.35 3.58
N PHE A 59 -13.58 -5.09 3.25
CA PHE A 59 -14.62 -4.09 2.98
C PHE A 59 -15.19 -4.10 1.57
N LEU A 60 -14.44 -4.57 0.57
CA LEU A 60 -14.91 -4.67 -0.82
C LEU A 60 -16.06 -5.68 -0.93
N PHE A 61 -16.04 -6.73 -0.12
CA PHE A 61 -17.08 -7.76 -0.06
C PHE A 61 -18.07 -7.55 1.10
N ASP A 62 -17.87 -6.51 1.92
CA ASP A 62 -18.81 -6.11 2.97
C ASP A 62 -19.94 -5.33 2.31
N ASP A 63 -20.82 -6.06 1.63
CA ASP A 63 -22.10 -5.59 1.09
C ASP A 63 -22.99 -5.20 2.28
N LYS A 64 -22.86 -3.94 2.71
CA LYS A 64 -23.88 -3.32 3.57
C LYS A 64 -25.16 -3.18 2.75
N LYS A 65 -26.06 -4.16 2.91
CA LYS A 65 -27.50 -3.91 2.84
C LYS A 65 -27.92 -2.94 3.95
#